data_AF-A0A1F9XBK2-F1
#
_entry.id   AF-A0A1F9XBK2-F1
#
_cell.length_a   1.000
_cell.length_b   1.000
_cell.length_c   1.000
_cell.angle_alpha   90.00
_cell.angle_beta   90.00
_cell.angle_gamma   90.00
#
_symmetry.space_group_name_H-M   'P 1'
#
loop_
_entity.id
_entity.type
_entity.pdbx_description
1 polymer ?
#
loop_
_entity_poly.entity_id
_entity_poly.type
_entity_poly.pdbx_seq_one_letter_code
_entity_poly.pdbx_strand_id
1 'polypeptide(L)'
;MRKRIGDPLTIFMNATPVAKIAKTRLEEIRVSVLRNNKVDVRTYFHYPQEPEPKPTKKGLMLSFKYIPQILAAFGKLLKDEKYEFNLLLNETEKEQLKTYTGDYKGARLVHIRSFYRKEGVFQPGKGIAFPRGLLVPVIDALKRAEELKD
;
A
#
# COMPACT_ATOMS: atom_id res chain seq x y z
N MET A 1 -8.84 -28.77 -15.70
CA MET A 1 -7.73 -28.14 -14.94
C MET A 1 -8.30 -27.29 -13.81
N ARG A 2 -8.12 -27.69 -12.54
CA ARG A 2 -8.52 -26.88 -11.38
C ARG A 2 -7.56 -25.69 -11.25
N LYS A 3 -8.05 -24.47 -11.51
CA LYS A 3 -7.28 -23.24 -11.26
C LYS A 3 -6.94 -23.17 -9.77
N ARG A 4 -5.64 -23.19 -9.44
CA ARG A 4 -5.18 -23.06 -8.05
C ARG A 4 -5.50 -21.64 -7.58
N ILE A 5 -6.31 -21.55 -6.53
CA ILE A 5 -6.48 -20.32 -5.75
C ILE A 5 -5.09 -19.99 -5.19
N GLY A 6 -4.44 -18.95 -5.73
CA GLY A 6 -3.11 -18.51 -5.29
C GLY A 6 -2.11 -18.09 -6.36
N ASP A 7 -2.48 -18.08 -7.66
CA ASP A 7 -1.58 -17.58 -8.70
C ASP A 7 -1.50 -16.04 -8.66
N PRO A 8 -0.33 -15.43 -8.37
CA PRO A 8 -0.18 -13.99 -8.31
C PRO A 8 -0.63 -13.29 -9.59
N LEU A 9 -0.52 -13.97 -10.74
CA LEU A 9 -0.89 -13.43 -12.06
C LEU A 9 -2.39 -13.17 -12.19
N THR A 10 -3.24 -13.93 -11.49
CA THR A 10 -4.71 -13.77 -11.59
C THR A 10 -5.26 -12.50 -10.94
N ILE A 11 -4.50 -11.87 -10.03
CA ILE A 11 -4.90 -10.61 -9.39
C ILE A 11 -4.71 -9.41 -10.35
N PHE A 12 -3.80 -9.55 -11.34
CA PHE A 12 -3.36 -8.45 -12.19
C PHE A 12 -3.84 -8.51 -13.64
N MET A 13 -4.56 -9.56 -14.05
CA MET A 13 -5.02 -9.69 -15.44
C MET A 13 -5.93 -8.53 -15.89
N ASN A 14 -6.34 -7.64 -14.98
CA ASN A 14 -7.23 -6.51 -15.25
C ASN A 14 -7.02 -5.33 -14.27
N ALA A 15 -5.78 -4.89 -14.06
CA ALA A 15 -5.47 -3.71 -13.26
C ALA A 15 -4.91 -2.59 -14.15
N THR A 16 -5.35 -1.35 -13.96
CA THR A 16 -4.79 -0.16 -14.62
C THR A 16 -3.55 0.30 -13.85
N PRO A 17 -2.34 0.19 -14.40
CA PRO A 17 -1.12 0.64 -13.72
C PRO A 17 -1.12 2.16 -13.55
N VAL A 18 -0.79 2.64 -12.35
CA VAL A 18 -0.73 4.08 -12.04
C VAL A 18 0.71 4.54 -11.86
N ALA A 19 1.51 3.80 -11.09
CA ALA A 19 2.89 4.18 -10.81
C ALA A 19 3.78 2.96 -10.52
N LYS A 20 5.06 3.08 -10.87
CA LYS A 20 6.17 2.25 -10.37
C LYS A 20 7.13 3.18 -9.63
N ILE A 21 7.38 2.92 -8.35
CA ILE A 21 8.19 3.76 -7.46
C ILE A 21 9.36 2.93 -6.95
N ALA A 22 10.58 3.26 -7.37
CA ALA A 22 11.78 2.58 -6.87
C ALA A 22 11.89 2.78 -5.35
N LYS A 23 12.01 1.68 -4.60
CA LYS A 23 12.13 1.71 -3.13
C LYS A 23 13.54 1.38 -2.67
N THR A 24 14.15 0.38 -3.28
CA THR A 24 15.56 0.00 -3.12
C THR A 24 16.07 -0.54 -4.46
N ARG A 25 17.34 -0.97 -4.53
CA ARG A 25 17.87 -1.66 -5.72
C ARG A 25 17.08 -2.93 -6.09
N LEU A 26 16.42 -3.56 -5.12
CA LEU A 26 15.74 -4.86 -5.31
C LEU A 26 14.23 -4.77 -5.16
N GLU A 27 13.69 -3.66 -4.67
CA GLU A 27 12.26 -3.50 -4.40
C GLU A 27 11.72 -2.24 -5.06
N GLU A 28 10.51 -2.34 -5.61
CA GLU A 28 9.71 -1.19 -6.04
C GLU A 28 8.29 -1.29 -5.49
N ILE A 29 7.62 -0.15 -5.34
CA ILE A 29 6.21 -0.09 -4.99
C ILE A 29 5.44 0.16 -6.29
N ARG A 30 4.47 -0.69 -6.60
CA ARG A 30 3.52 -0.44 -7.67
C ARG A 30 2.17 -0.02 -7.09
N VAL A 31 1.56 0.96 -7.75
CA VAL A 31 0.20 1.43 -7.49
C VAL A 31 -0.62 1.14 -8.73
N SER A 32 -1.78 0.51 -8.56
CA SER A 32 -2.69 0.17 -9.65
C SER A 32 -4.14 0.33 -9.23
N VAL A 33 -5.03 0.69 -10.15
CA VAL A 33 -6.48 0.65 -9.94
C VAL A 33 -7.04 -0.68 -10.44
N LEU A 34 -7.80 -1.35 -9.59
CA LEU A 34 -8.41 -2.65 -9.86
C LEU A 34 -9.84 -2.48 -10.36
N ARG A 35 -10.33 -3.42 -11.20
CA ARG A 35 -11.72 -3.44 -11.69
C ARG A 35 -12.81 -3.44 -10.60
N ASN A 36 -12.49 -3.83 -9.36
CA ASN A 36 -13.43 -3.76 -8.25
C ASN A 36 -13.41 -2.40 -7.53
N ASN A 37 -12.98 -1.34 -8.22
CA ASN A 37 -12.90 0.03 -7.73
C ASN A 37 -12.08 0.15 -6.42
N LYS A 38 -10.89 -0.47 -6.41
CA LYS A 38 -9.92 -0.40 -5.31
C LYS A 38 -8.53 -0.07 -5.85
N VAL A 39 -7.71 0.55 -5.00
CA VAL A 39 -6.30 0.85 -5.31
C VAL A 39 -5.40 -0.22 -4.70
N ASP A 40 -4.71 -1.03 -5.51
CA ASP A 40 -3.66 -1.92 -5.02
C ASP A 40 -2.37 -1.13 -4.84
N VAL A 41 -1.78 -1.22 -3.65
CA VAL A 41 -0.47 -0.67 -3.34
C VAL A 41 0.41 -1.81 -2.84
N ARG A 42 1.45 -2.16 -3.59
CA ARG A 42 2.19 -3.41 -3.37
C ARG A 42 3.66 -3.31 -3.69
N THR A 43 4.48 -3.98 -2.88
CA THR A 43 5.90 -4.17 -3.16
C THR A 43 6.11 -5.27 -4.18
N TYR A 44 6.91 -4.99 -5.19
CA TYR A 44 7.44 -5.90 -6.18
C TYR A 44 8.94 -6.10 -5.93
N PHE A 45 9.43 -7.29 -6.22
CA PHE A 45 10.84 -7.66 -6.02
C PHE A 45 11.50 -7.99 -7.36
N HIS A 46 12.67 -7.41 -7.58
CA HIS A 46 13.54 -7.66 -8.73
C HIS A 46 14.35 -8.93 -8.49
N TYR A 47 14.17 -9.93 -9.33
CA TYR A 47 14.97 -11.16 -9.29
C TYR A 47 16.00 -11.11 -10.42
N PRO A 48 17.29 -11.45 -10.17
CA PRO A 48 18.34 -11.33 -11.19
C PRO A 48 18.08 -12.10 -12.50
N GLN A 49 17.29 -13.17 -12.46
CA GLN A 49 16.99 -14.02 -13.61
C GLN A 49 15.65 -13.68 -14.28
N GLU A 50 14.94 -12.67 -13.80
CA GLU A 50 13.60 -12.32 -14.29
C GLU A 50 13.64 -10.93 -14.96
N PRO A 51 13.05 -10.77 -16.15
CA PRO A 51 13.06 -9.50 -16.86
C PRO A 51 12.16 -8.45 -16.20
N GLU A 52 11.13 -8.88 -15.46
CA GLU A 52 10.20 -7.99 -14.75
C GLU A 52 10.14 -8.34 -13.25
N PRO A 53 10.02 -7.33 -12.37
CA PRO A 53 9.75 -7.52 -10.96
C PRO A 53 8.49 -8.35 -10.73
N LYS A 54 8.53 -9.23 -9.73
CA LYS A 54 7.37 -10.03 -9.34
C LYS A 54 6.65 -9.43 -8.13
N PRO A 55 5.31 -9.45 -8.10
CA PRO A 55 4.54 -8.97 -6.95
C PRO A 55 4.84 -9.80 -5.71
N THR A 56 4.92 -9.15 -4.55
CA THR A 56 5.09 -9.84 -3.26
C THR A 56 3.77 -9.89 -2.47
N LYS A 57 3.77 -10.64 -1.36
CA LYS A 57 2.68 -10.61 -0.38
C LYS A 57 2.61 -9.30 0.41
N LYS A 58 3.64 -8.43 0.35
CA LYS A 58 3.68 -7.12 1.00
C LYS A 58 2.90 -6.11 0.14
N GLY A 59 1.64 -5.92 0.46
CA GLY A 59 0.75 -5.01 -0.25
C GLY A 59 -0.65 -5.06 0.31
N LEU A 60 -1.47 -4.09 -0.05
CA LEU A 60 -2.87 -4.04 0.35
C LEU A 60 -3.71 -3.34 -0.72
N MET A 61 -5.00 -3.64 -0.69
CA MET A 61 -6.00 -2.97 -1.52
C MET A 61 -6.69 -1.92 -0.65
N LEU A 62 -6.70 -0.67 -1.12
CA LEU A 62 -7.34 0.46 -0.46
C LEU A 62 -8.68 0.76 -1.13
N SER A 63 -9.70 1.04 -0.34
CA SER A 63 -10.93 1.63 -0.87
C SER A 63 -10.70 3.11 -1.18
N PHE A 64 -11.21 3.58 -2.33
CA PHE A 64 -11.15 5.00 -2.71
C PHE A 64 -11.71 5.94 -1.64
N LYS A 65 -12.72 5.52 -0.86
CA LYS A 65 -13.30 6.32 0.24
C LYS A 65 -12.31 6.71 1.35
N TYR A 66 -11.13 6.09 1.39
CA TYR A 66 -10.09 6.35 2.38
C TYR A 66 -8.90 7.13 1.82
N ILE A 67 -8.77 7.25 0.50
CA ILE A 67 -7.64 7.93 -0.13
C ILE A 67 -7.56 9.41 0.30
N PRO A 68 -8.65 10.20 0.35
CA PRO A 68 -8.59 11.58 0.80
C PRO A 68 -8.02 11.75 2.22
N GLN A 69 -8.41 10.87 3.16
CA GLN A 69 -7.94 10.89 4.54
C GLN A 69 -6.46 10.52 4.62
N ILE A 70 -6.01 9.53 3.84
CA ILE A 70 -4.60 9.14 3.73
C ILE A 70 -3.78 10.29 3.16
N LEU A 71 -4.24 10.93 2.08
CA LEU A 71 -3.58 12.08 1.46
C LEU A 71 -3.47 13.26 2.42
N ALA A 72 -4.53 13.56 3.19
CA ALA A 72 -4.50 14.60 4.21
C ALA A 72 -3.48 14.31 5.32
N ALA A 73 -3.42 13.06 5.79
CA ALA A 73 -2.45 12.63 6.79
C ALA A 73 -1.00 12.70 6.27
N PHE A 74 -0.76 12.24 5.04
CA PHE A 74 0.55 12.35 4.39
C PHE A 74 0.95 13.80 4.14
N GLY A 75 -0.01 14.67 3.78
CA GLY A 75 0.23 16.11 3.62
C GLY A 75 0.71 16.79 4.91
N LYS A 76 0.23 16.35 6.08
CA LYS A 76 0.73 16.83 7.38
C LYS A 76 2.17 16.35 7.63
N LEU A 77 2.45 15.06 7.40
CA LEU A 77 3.79 14.48 7.55
C LEU A 77 4.83 15.09 6.56
N LEU A 78 4.37 15.53 5.40
CA LEU A 78 5.23 16.20 4.43
C LEU A 78 5.68 17.57 4.95
N LYS A 79 4.79 18.31 5.63
CA LYS A 79 5.05 19.64 6.19
C LYS A 79 5.86 19.60 7.49
N ASP A 80 5.68 18.57 8.30
CA ASP A 80 6.37 18.40 9.57
C ASP A 80 6.92 16.97 9.70
N GLU A 81 8.24 16.84 9.71
CA GLU A 81 8.94 15.57 9.82
C GLU A 81 8.82 14.94 11.23
N LYS A 82 8.57 15.75 12.25
CA LYS A 82 8.36 15.28 13.63
C LYS A 82 6.91 14.85 13.86
N TYR A 83 6.00 15.10 12.92
CA TYR A 83 4.60 14.73 13.03
C TYR A 83 4.46 13.21 13.18
N GLU A 84 4.15 12.79 14.40
CA GLU A 84 3.71 11.43 14.69
C GLU A 84 2.24 11.33 14.31
N PHE A 85 1.97 10.57 13.26
CA PHE A 85 0.60 10.36 12.81
C PHE A 85 0.22 8.89 12.97
N ASN A 86 -1.03 8.69 13.38
CA ASN A 86 -1.65 7.39 13.48
C ASN A 86 -3.10 7.53 13.02
N LEU A 87 -3.28 7.50 11.71
CA LEU A 87 -4.60 7.52 11.10
C LEU A 87 -5.18 6.11 11.17
N LEU A 88 -6.29 5.96 11.89
CA LEU A 88 -7.06 4.72 11.99
C LEU A 88 -8.40 4.91 11.27
N LEU A 89 -8.70 4.01 10.34
CA LEU A 89 -9.92 3.99 9.57
C LEU A 89 -10.56 2.61 9.74
N ASN A 90 -11.76 2.55 10.31
CA ASN A 90 -12.50 1.30 10.43
C ASN A 90 -13.09 0.94 9.04
N GLU A 91 -12.68 -0.20 8.48
CA GLU A 91 -13.28 -0.73 7.24
C GLU A 91 -14.58 -1.47 7.55
N THR A 92 -14.52 -2.33 8.57
CA THR A 92 -15.63 -3.11 9.10
C THR A 92 -15.44 -3.28 10.62
N GLU A 93 -16.36 -3.98 11.30
CA GLU A 93 -16.17 -4.36 12.71
C GLU A 93 -14.95 -5.29 12.95
N LYS A 94 -14.47 -5.95 11.89
CA LYS A 94 -13.38 -6.94 11.96
C LYS A 94 -12.10 -6.49 11.26
N GLU A 95 -12.14 -5.37 10.54
CA GLU A 95 -11.01 -4.89 9.74
C GLU A 95 -10.79 -3.38 9.91
N GLN A 96 -9.52 -3.01 10.08
CA GLN A 96 -9.07 -1.63 10.18
C GLN A 96 -7.97 -1.37 9.15
N LEU A 97 -7.95 -0.17 8.60
CA LEU A 97 -6.81 0.37 7.88
C LEU A 97 -6.09 1.35 8.81
N LYS A 98 -4.77 1.15 8.99
CA LYS A 98 -3.93 2.08 9.76
C LYS A 98 -2.80 2.61 8.90
N THR A 99 -2.56 3.90 9.07
CA THR A 99 -1.47 4.63 8.42
C THR A 99 -0.69 5.36 9.49
N TYR A 100 0.61 5.05 9.63
CA TYR A 100 1.40 5.52 10.76
C TYR A 100 2.89 5.62 10.43
N THR A 101 3.65 6.37 11.24
CA THR A 101 5.13 6.26 11.27
C THR A 101 5.57 5.28 12.35
N GLY A 102 6.59 4.47 12.07
CA GLY A 102 7.19 3.60 13.07
C GLY A 102 8.66 3.30 12.79
N ASP A 103 9.42 3.01 13.84
CA ASP A 103 10.83 2.66 13.73
C ASP A 103 11.01 1.17 13.48
N TYR A 104 11.83 0.85 12.47
CA TYR A 104 12.20 -0.53 12.15
C TYR A 104 13.69 -0.60 11.84
N LYS A 105 14.43 -1.36 12.66
CA LYS A 105 15.89 -1.52 12.53
C LYS A 105 16.65 -0.19 12.39
N GLY A 106 16.27 0.80 13.20
CA GLY A 106 16.91 2.14 13.21
C GLY A 106 16.47 3.08 12.08
N ALA A 107 15.50 2.69 11.24
CA ALA A 107 14.92 3.55 10.22
C ALA A 107 13.45 3.86 10.53
N ARG A 108 13.09 5.15 10.51
CA ARG A 108 11.70 5.61 10.61
C ARG A 108 10.98 5.42 9.27
N LEU A 109 9.96 4.57 9.25
CA LEU A 109 9.21 4.21 8.05
C LEU A 109 7.77 4.71 8.13
N VAL A 110 7.19 4.99 6.96
CA VAL A 110 5.76 5.25 6.77
C VAL A 110 5.09 3.93 6.43
N HIS A 111 4.02 3.61 7.15
CA HIS A 111 3.26 2.37 7.01
C HIS A 111 1.85 2.65 6.47
N ILE A 112 1.38 1.79 5.57
CA ILE A 112 -0.03 1.64 5.20
C ILE A 112 -0.38 0.16 5.38
N ARG A 113 -1.23 -0.17 6.35
CA ARG A 113 -1.41 -1.56 6.78
C ARG A 113 -2.85 -1.85 7.19
N SER A 114 -3.37 -2.98 6.71
CA SER A 114 -4.62 -3.53 7.24
C SER A 114 -4.37 -4.23 8.58
N PHE A 115 -5.36 -4.20 9.44
CA PHE A 115 -5.40 -4.88 10.72
C PHE A 115 -6.69 -5.71 10.75
N TYR A 116 -6.60 -6.93 11.27
CA TYR A 116 -7.73 -7.84 11.35
C TYR A 116 -7.97 -8.21 12.81
N ARG A 117 -9.23 -8.44 13.18
CA ARG A 117 -9.58 -8.84 14.53
C ARG A 117 -9.30 -10.34 14.72
N LYS A 118 -8.50 -10.67 15.73
CA LYS A 118 -8.21 -12.05 16.18
C LYS A 118 -8.30 -12.08 17.70
N GLU A 119 -9.10 -13.00 18.23
CA GLU A 119 -9.28 -13.17 19.70
C GLU A 119 -9.66 -11.86 20.40
N GLY A 120 -10.56 -11.09 19.78
CA GLY A 120 -11.03 -9.80 20.31
C GLY A 120 -10.11 -8.61 20.06
N VAL A 121 -8.84 -8.82 19.68
CA VAL A 121 -7.82 -7.79 19.49
C VAL A 121 -7.47 -7.59 18.01
N PHE A 122 -7.19 -6.35 17.59
CA PHE A 122 -6.73 -6.07 16.24
C PHE A 122 -5.23 -6.38 16.08
N GLN A 123 -4.91 -7.28 15.16
CA GLN A 123 -3.55 -7.72 14.84
C GLN A 123 -3.10 -7.15 13.47
N PRO A 124 -1.80 -6.86 13.28
CA PRO A 124 -1.30 -6.36 12.01
C PRO A 124 -1.45 -7.42 10.91
N GLY A 125 -2.11 -7.03 9.83
CA GLY A 125 -2.29 -7.80 8.60
C GLY A 125 -1.32 -7.39 7.51
N LYS A 126 -1.80 -7.35 6.26
CA LYS A 126 -0.99 -7.03 5.08
C LYS A 126 -0.77 -5.52 4.97
N GLY A 127 0.29 -5.12 4.30
CA GLY A 127 0.58 -3.70 4.11
C GLY A 127 1.91 -3.46 3.42
N ILE A 128 2.22 -2.18 3.23
CA ILE A 128 3.52 -1.70 2.79
C ILE A 128 4.17 -0.82 3.85
N ALA A 129 5.48 -0.72 3.76
CA ALA A 129 6.29 0.21 4.53
C ALA A 129 7.35 0.82 3.62
N PHE A 130 7.59 2.12 3.74
CA PHE A 130 8.53 2.83 2.89
C PHE A 130 9.22 3.99 3.63
N PRO A 131 10.44 4.38 3.21
CA PRO A 131 11.12 5.54 3.77
C PRO A 131 10.35 6.83 3.49
N ARG A 132 10.44 7.81 4.39
CA ARG A 132 9.81 9.13 4.22
C ARG A 132 10.16 9.81 2.89
N GLY A 133 11.36 9.59 2.36
CA GLY A 133 11.77 10.12 1.05
C GLY A 133 10.87 9.70 -0.12
N LEU A 134 10.06 8.64 0.03
CA LEU A 134 9.10 8.19 -0.99
C LEU A 134 7.69 8.75 -0.76
N LEU A 135 7.48 9.66 0.20
CA LEU A 135 6.16 10.18 0.52
C LEU A 135 5.55 10.96 -0.64
N VAL A 136 6.33 11.82 -1.31
CA VAL A 136 5.88 12.59 -2.49
C VAL A 136 5.45 11.68 -3.65
N PRO A 137 6.30 10.75 -4.16
CA PRO A 137 5.86 9.89 -5.26
C PRO A 137 4.69 8.98 -4.89
N VAL A 138 4.54 8.59 -3.62
CA VAL A 138 3.36 7.86 -3.15
C VAL A 138 2.11 8.75 -3.14
N ILE A 139 2.19 9.99 -2.65
CA ILE A 139 1.09 10.97 -2.70
C ILE A 139 0.63 11.17 -4.15
N ASP A 140 1.57 11.40 -5.07
CA ASP A 140 1.24 11.65 -6.47
C ASP A 140 0.64 10.43 -7.16
N ALA A 141 1.09 9.22 -6.81
CA ALA A 141 0.48 7.99 -7.29
C ALA A 141 -0.95 7.81 -6.75
N LEU A 142 -1.22 8.12 -5.48
CA LEU A 142 -2.56 8.03 -4.92
C LEU A 142 -3.52 9.08 -5.50
N LYS A 143 -3.04 10.30 -5.78
CA LYS A 143 -3.82 11.33 -6.48
C LYS A 143 -4.21 10.90 -7.90
N ARG A 144 -3.24 10.40 -8.69
CA ARG A 144 -3.52 9.86 -10.03
C ARG A 144 -4.46 8.66 -9.99
N ALA A 145 -4.41 7.85 -8.92
CA ALA A 145 -5.37 6.76 -8.76
C ALA A 145 -6.79 7.29 -8.55
N GLU A 146 -7.00 8.35 -7.76
CA GLU A 146 -8.32 8.98 -7.56
C GLU A 146 -8.93 9.52 -8.85
N GLU A 147 -8.12 9.99 -9.80
CA GLU A 147 -8.58 10.43 -11.13
C GLU A 147 -9.15 9.28 -11.98
N LEU A 148 -8.84 8.03 -11.62
CA LEU A 148 -9.29 6.80 -12.29
C LEU A 148 -10.39 6.07 -11.52
N LYS A 149 -10.99 6.73 -10.51
CA LYS A 149 -12.11 6.19 -9.77
C LYS A 149 -13.36 6.16 -10.65
N ASP A 150 -13.97 4.99 -10.76
CA ASP A 150 -15.29 4.80 -11.38
C ASP A 150 -16.44 5.23 -10.44
#